data_AF-A0A380FD17-F1
#
_entry.id   AF-A0A380FD17-F1
#
_cell.length_a   1.000
_cell.length_b   1.000
_cell.length_c   1.000
_cell.angle_alpha   90.00
_cell.angle_beta   90.00
_cell.angle_gamma   90.00
#
_symmetry.space_group_name_H-M   'P 1'
#
loop_
_entity.id
_entity.type
_entity.pdbx_description
1 polymer ?
#
loop_
_entity_poly.entity_id
_entity_poly.type
_entity_poly.pdbx_seq_one_letter_code
_entity_poly.pdbx_strand_id
1 'polypeptide(L)'
;METMSIRGKVYEIPDTYLEQANLNGVSWQRIYQRLVRNKGWTIKEACFAPEGMKLGEYRQIVRMKEREEREKNAYSNLLEEKTDK
;
A
#
# COMPACT_ATOMS: atom_id res chain seq x y z
N MET A 1 -1.99 -10.45 -15.23
CA MET A 1 -1.62 -9.01 -15.22
C MET A 1 -2.67 -8.26 -16.02
N GLU A 2 -3.18 -7.16 -15.49
CA GLU A 2 -4.20 -6.34 -16.14
C GLU A 2 -3.69 -4.93 -16.47
N THR A 3 -4.38 -4.23 -17.36
CA THR A 3 -4.04 -2.84 -17.70
C THR A 3 -5.24 -1.91 -17.57
N MET A 4 -4.97 -0.66 -17.17
CA MET A 4 -5.99 0.38 -17.06
C MET A 4 -5.53 1.64 -17.79
N SER A 5 -6.26 2.04 -18.84
CA SER A 5 -6.00 3.28 -19.57
C SER A 5 -6.83 4.43 -19.00
N ILE A 6 -6.16 5.50 -18.59
CA ILE A 6 -6.77 6.69 -18.00
C ILE A 6 -6.17 7.93 -18.65
N ARG A 7 -6.99 8.71 -19.36
CA ARG A 7 -6.57 9.97 -19.99
C ARG A 7 -5.30 9.82 -20.84
N GLY A 8 -5.19 8.71 -21.57
CA GLY A 8 -4.02 8.41 -22.42
C GLY A 8 -2.81 7.82 -21.68
N LYS A 9 -2.86 7.70 -20.35
CA LYS A 9 -1.83 7.00 -19.56
C LYS A 9 -2.26 5.56 -19.29
N VAL A 10 -1.38 4.62 -19.59
CA VAL A 10 -1.58 3.20 -19.28
C VAL A 10 -0.95 2.88 -17.94
N TYR A 11 -1.72 2.23 -17.07
CA TYR A 11 -1.27 1.68 -15.80
C TYR A 11 -1.26 0.17 -15.89
N GLU A 12 -0.10 -0.43 -15.67
CA GLU A 12 0.05 -1.87 -15.51
C GLU A 12 -0.28 -2.25 -14.06
N ILE A 13 -1.15 -3.23 -13.89
CA ILE A 13 -1.61 -3.69 -12.59
C ILE A 13 -1.24 -5.17 -12.46
N PRO A 14 -0.16 -5.50 -11.70
CA PRO A 14 0.21 -6.88 -11.42
C PRO A 14 -0.92 -7.63 -10.70
N ASP A 15 -0.98 -8.95 -10.89
CA ASP A 15 -2.00 -9.79 -10.24
C ASP A 15 -1.91 -9.71 -8.72
N THR A 16 -0.70 -9.60 -8.17
CA THR A 16 -0.45 -9.39 -6.73
C THR A 16 -1.09 -8.11 -6.20
N TYR A 17 -1.24 -7.07 -7.03
CA TYR A 17 -1.89 -5.83 -6.63
C TYR A 17 -3.40 -5.99 -6.65
N LEU A 18 -3.94 -6.76 -7.59
CA LEU A 18 -5.36 -7.09 -7.66
C LEU A 18 -5.78 -7.99 -6.50
N GLU A 19 -4.97 -9.00 -6.17
CA GLU A 19 -5.15 -9.83 -4.98
C GLU A 19 -5.22 -8.97 -3.72
N GLN A 20 -4.27 -8.06 -3.55
CA GLN A 20 -4.26 -7.17 -2.40
C GLN A 20 -5.46 -6.20 -2.40
N ALA A 21 -5.88 -5.71 -3.58
CA ALA A 21 -7.07 -4.90 -3.72
C ALA A 21 -8.32 -5.67 -3.28
N ASN A 22 -8.46 -6.93 -3.70
CA ASN A 22 -9.56 -7.79 -3.29
C ASN A 22 -9.58 -8.03 -1.78
N LEU A 23 -8.42 -8.31 -1.17
CA LEU A 23 -8.30 -8.45 0.29
C LEU A 23 -8.71 -7.17 1.05
N ASN A 24 -8.48 -6.01 0.45
CA ASN A 24 -8.83 -4.70 1.01
C ASN A 24 -10.24 -4.22 0.65
N GLY A 25 -11.05 -5.06 -0.03
CA GLY A 25 -12.40 -4.70 -0.51
C GLY A 25 -12.41 -3.63 -1.59
N VAL A 26 -11.32 -3.44 -2.33
CA VAL A 26 -11.17 -2.39 -3.33
C VAL A 26 -11.55 -2.91 -4.72
N SER A 27 -12.67 -2.40 -5.25
CA SER A 27 -13.12 -2.74 -6.60
C SER A 27 -12.30 -2.07 -7.70
N TRP A 28 -12.34 -2.64 -8.92
CA TRP A 28 -11.72 -2.05 -10.11
C TRP A 28 -12.16 -0.60 -10.36
N GLN A 29 -13.46 -0.30 -10.19
CA GLN A 29 -13.99 1.05 -10.30
C GLN A 29 -13.39 2.00 -9.24
N ARG A 30 -13.13 1.50 -8.03
CA ARG A 30 -12.49 2.29 -6.98
C ARG A 30 -11.02 2.59 -7.32
N ILE A 31 -10.28 1.63 -7.87
CA ILE A 31 -8.91 1.82 -8.37
C ILE A 31 -8.91 2.93 -9.43
N TYR A 32 -9.81 2.84 -10.42
CA TYR A 32 -9.98 3.86 -11.45
C TYR A 32 -10.26 5.26 -10.85
N GLN A 33 -11.21 5.37 -9.91
CA GLN A 33 -11.52 6.65 -9.28
C GLN A 33 -10.34 7.27 -8.51
N ARG A 34 -9.52 6.44 -7.84
CA ARG A 34 -8.32 6.89 -7.13
C ARG A 34 -7.29 7.48 -8.10
N LEU A 35 -7.10 6.85 -9.24
CA LEU A 35 -6.16 7.29 -10.28
C LEU A 35 -6.67 8.51 -11.07
N VAL A 36 -7.95 8.52 -11.48
CA VAL A 36 -8.56 9.61 -12.29
C VAL A 36 -8.60 10.93 -11.54
N ARG A 37 -8.91 10.89 -10.24
CA ARG A 37 -9.02 12.12 -9.42
C ARG A 37 -7.67 12.79 -9.19
N ASN A 38 -6.58 12.24 -9.74
CA ASN A 38 -5.23 12.77 -9.79
C ASN A 38 -4.74 13.33 -8.44
N LYS A 39 -5.15 12.71 -7.33
CA LYS A 39 -4.76 13.14 -5.98
C LYS A 39 -3.35 12.69 -5.59
N GLY A 40 -2.52 12.30 -6.57
CA GLY A 40 -1.17 11.77 -6.33
C GLY A 40 -1.12 10.31 -5.88
N TRP A 41 -2.16 9.52 -6.16
CA TRP A 41 -2.15 8.07 -5.96
C TRP A 41 -1.23 7.39 -6.96
N THR A 42 -0.34 6.54 -6.48
CA THR A 42 0.33 5.53 -7.30
C THR A 42 -0.58 4.33 -7.52
N ILE A 43 -0.25 3.48 -8.50
CA ILE A 43 -1.02 2.24 -8.75
C ILE A 43 -1.01 1.31 -7.53
N LYS A 44 0.15 1.14 -6.89
CA LYS A 44 0.29 0.34 -5.67
C LYS A 44 -0.63 0.86 -4.57
N GLU A 45 -0.57 2.16 -4.26
CA GLU A 45 -1.43 2.76 -3.24
C GLU A 45 -2.91 2.61 -3.59
N ALA A 46 -3.27 2.79 -4.86
CA ALA A 46 -4.65 2.68 -5.32
C ALA A 46 -5.24 1.29 -5.11
N CYS A 47 -4.41 0.25 -5.13
CA CYS A 47 -4.78 -1.13 -4.81
C CYS A 47 -4.69 -1.45 -3.30
N PHE A 48 -3.70 -0.91 -2.59
CA PHE A 48 -3.37 -1.36 -1.23
C PHE A 48 -4.09 -0.56 -0.13
N ALA A 49 -4.61 0.63 -0.41
CA ALA A 49 -5.37 1.37 0.60
C ALA A 49 -6.78 0.77 0.78
N PRO A 50 -7.23 0.48 2.01
CA PRO A 50 -8.59 0.04 2.27
C PRO A 50 -9.67 0.94 1.67
N GLU A 51 -10.83 0.39 1.34
CA GLU A 51 -11.95 1.19 0.86
C GLU A 51 -12.31 2.33 1.85
N GLY A 52 -12.68 3.51 1.31
CA GLY A 52 -13.03 4.69 2.11
C GLY A 52 -11.83 5.49 2.65
N MET A 53 -10.62 4.92 2.67
CA MET A 53 -9.44 5.61 3.20
C MET A 53 -8.91 6.70 2.27
N LYS A 54 -8.52 7.85 2.85
CA LYS A 54 -7.85 8.93 2.11
C LYS A 54 -6.35 8.63 1.95
N LEU A 55 -5.74 9.14 0.88
CA LEU A 55 -4.32 8.93 0.59
C LEU A 55 -3.39 9.37 1.72
N GLY A 56 -3.68 10.54 2.32
CA GLY A 56 -2.87 11.08 3.42
C GLY A 56 -2.89 10.17 4.65
N GLU A 57 -4.07 9.69 5.03
CA GLU A 57 -4.27 8.74 6.13
C GLU A 57 -3.53 7.43 5.85
N TYR A 58 -3.68 6.87 4.63
CA TYR A 58 -2.96 5.66 4.23
C TYR A 58 -1.44 5.81 4.37
N ARG A 59 -0.88 6.90 3.84
CA ARG A 59 0.57 7.16 3.93
C ARG A 59 1.05 7.34 5.36
N GLN A 60 0.26 7.97 6.23
CA GLN A 60 0.58 8.09 7.65
C GLN A 60 0.63 6.72 8.33
N ILE A 61 -0.37 5.86 8.08
CA ILE A 61 -0.42 4.51 8.64
C ILE A 61 0.78 3.68 8.18
N VAL A 62 1.14 3.74 6.89
CA VAL A 62 2.32 3.03 6.36
C VAL A 62 3.59 3.48 7.08
N ARG A 63 3.81 4.79 7.22
CA ARG A 63 4.99 5.33 7.94
C ARG A 63 5.03 4.91 9.41
N MET A 64 3.88 4.86 10.07
CA MET A 64 3.79 4.41 11.46
C MET A 64 4.15 2.93 11.58
N LYS A 65 3.61 2.08 10.69
CA LYS A 65 3.94 0.65 10.65
C LYS A 65 5.44 0.41 10.39
N GLU A 66 6.01 1.13 9.42
CA GLU A 66 7.46 1.06 9.13
C GLU A 66 8.32 1.54 10.32
N ARG A 67 7.82 2.48 11.12
CA ARG A 67 8.50 2.92 12.34
C ARG A 67 8.42 1.84 13.43
N GLU A 68 7.23 1.33 13.71
CA GLU A 68 7.00 0.28 14.70
C GLU A 68 7.81 -0.99 14.39
N GLU A 69 7.86 -1.38 13.11
CA GLU A 69 8.63 -2.54 12.66
C GLU A 69 10.14 -2.34 12.87
N ARG A 70 10.67 -1.15 12.57
CA ARG A 70 12.06 -0.81 12.87
C ARG A 70 12.37 -0.83 14.36
N GLU A 71 11.47 -0.31 15.19
CA GLU A 71 11.63 -0.30 16.65
C GLU A 71 11.58 -1.72 17.22
N LYS A 72 10.67 -2.58 16.73
CA LYS A 72 10.62 -4.01 17.10
C LYS A 72 11.88 -4.75 16.70
N ASN A 73 12.36 -4.57 15.46
CA ASN A 73 13.57 -5.24 14.97
C ASN A 73 14.80 -4.79 15.78
N ALA A 74 14.92 -3.50 16.10
CA ALA A 74 16.00 -3.01 16.96
C ALA A 74 15.95 -3.62 18.37
N TYR A 75 14.74 -3.78 18.95
CA TYR A 75 14.57 -4.42 20.25
C TYR A 75 14.92 -5.91 20.23
N SER A 76 14.48 -6.65 19.22
CA SER A 76 14.82 -8.07 19.06
C SER A 76 16.32 -8.29 18.94
N ASN A 77 17.01 -7.49 18.13
CA ASN A 77 18.47 -7.59 17.98
C ASN A 77 19.21 -7.35 19.31
N LEU A 78 18.75 -6.39 20.12
CA LEU A 78 19.32 -6.12 21.45
C LEU A 78 19.09 -7.26 22.45
N LEU A 79 18.01 -8.03 22.30
CA LEU A 79 17.76 -9.22 23.12
C LEU A 79 18.68 -10.36 22.71
N GLU A 80 18.82 -10.62 21.41
CA GLU A 80 19.73 -11.66 20.88
C GLU A 80 21.19 -11.40 21.33
N GLU A 81 21.68 -10.16 21.23
CA GLU A 81 23.03 -9.78 21.69
C GLU A 81 23.24 -9.95 23.22
N LYS A 82 22.17 -9.95 24.02
CA LYS A 82 22.22 -10.13 25.48
C LYS A 82 22.12 -11.59 25.90
N THR A 83 21.53 -12.45 25.07
CA THR A 83 21.41 -13.90 25.35
C THR A 83 22.63 -14.71 24.92
N ASP A 84 23.48 -14.16 24.03
CA ASP A 84 24.73 -14.78 23.57
C ASP A 84 25.97 -14.46 24.45
N LYS A 85 25.75 -13.94 25.68
CA LYS A 85 26.80 -13.66 26.69
C LYS A 85 26.49 -14.33 28.01
#